data_AF-A0A7C4RDW1-F1
#
_entry.id   AF-A0A7C4RDW1-F1
#
_cell.length_a   1.000
_cell.length_b   1.000
_cell.length_c   1.000
_cell.angle_alpha   90.00
_cell.angle_beta   90.00
_cell.angle_gamma   90.00
#
_symmetry.space_group_name_H-M   'P 1'
#
loop_
_entity.id
_entity.type
_entity.pdbx_description
1 polymer ?
#
loop_
_entity_poly.entity_id
_entity_poly.type
_entity_poly.pdbx_seq_one_letter_code
_entity_poly.pdbx_strand_id
1 'polypeptide(L)'
;IAFYSPYTGIKFFSGEVNGIISYEPKGLGGFGFDPIFIPEEGDGRTFAEMEIHEKNKISHRGRAAMKFIEWVTSLKSPLPYVSME
;
A
#
# COMPACT_ATOMS: atom_id res chain seq x y z
N ILE A 1 -0.92 4.75 5.04
CA ILE A 1 0.22 5.71 4.95
C ILE A 1 -0.19 7.00 5.62
N ALA A 2 0.70 7.63 6.37
CA ALA A 2 0.48 8.94 6.97
C ALA A 2 1.58 9.89 6.51
N PHE A 3 1.20 11.10 6.11
CA PHE A 3 2.11 12.21 5.81
C PHE A 3 1.91 13.29 6.85
N TYR A 4 2.99 13.84 7.41
CA TYR A 4 2.94 14.93 8.38
C TYR A 4 3.69 16.14 7.84
N SER A 5 3.10 17.32 8.03
CA SER A 5 3.75 18.61 7.82
C SER A 5 3.43 19.53 9.01
N PRO A 6 4.40 20.30 9.51
CA PRO A 6 4.13 21.27 10.58
C PRO A 6 3.13 22.37 10.16
N TYR A 7 2.93 22.58 8.85
CA TYR A 7 2.03 23.62 8.33
C TYR A 7 0.60 23.14 8.08
N THR A 8 0.43 21.86 7.74
CA THR A 8 -0.87 21.31 7.30
C THR A 8 -1.35 20.13 8.15
N GLY A 9 -0.57 19.74 9.16
CA GLY A 9 -0.90 18.64 10.06
C GLY A 9 -0.69 17.28 9.40
N ILE A 10 -1.45 16.27 9.89
CA ILE A 10 -1.37 14.89 9.42
C ILE A 10 -2.43 14.65 8.34
N LYS A 11 -2.03 14.00 7.25
CA LYS A 11 -2.92 13.45 6.24
C LYS A 11 -2.78 11.93 6.14
N PHE A 12 -3.90 11.22 6.15
CA PHE A 12 -3.95 9.76 6.08
C PHE A 12 -4.37 9.28 4.69
N PHE A 13 -3.76 8.18 4.26
CA PHE A 13 -4.08 7.48 3.03
C PHE A 13 -4.28 6.00 3.37
N SER A 14 -5.50 5.51 3.16
CA SER A 14 -5.87 4.11 3.39
C SER A 14 -6.02 3.36 2.06
N GLY A 15 -5.66 2.10 2.09
CA GLY A 15 -6.00 1.13 1.07
C GLY A 15 -6.48 -0.12 1.77
N GLU A 16 -7.37 -0.85 1.11
CA GLU A 16 -8.04 -2.04 1.62
C GLU A 16 -8.09 -3.05 0.49
N VAL A 17 -8.11 -4.34 0.83
CA VAL A 17 -8.27 -5.43 -0.14
C VAL A 17 -9.16 -6.47 0.51
N ASN A 18 -10.23 -6.84 -0.20
CA ASN A 18 -11.08 -7.95 0.20
C ASN A 18 -10.46 -9.26 -0.30
N GLY A 19 -10.69 -10.33 0.44
CA GLY A 19 -10.05 -11.60 0.21
C GLY A 19 -10.63 -12.68 1.10
N ILE A 20 -10.16 -13.89 0.88
CA ILE A 20 -10.47 -15.06 1.68
C ILE A 20 -9.19 -15.62 2.28
N ILE A 21 -9.36 -16.41 3.35
CA ILE A 21 -8.26 -17.14 3.98
C ILE A 21 -8.19 -18.53 3.32
N SER A 22 -7.01 -18.91 2.85
CA SER A 22 -6.76 -20.24 2.31
C SER A 22 -6.83 -21.31 3.41
N TYR A 23 -7.10 -22.55 3.01
CA TYR A 23 -7.10 -23.69 3.94
C TYR A 23 -5.70 -24.05 4.45
N GLU A 24 -4.65 -23.74 3.69
CA GLU A 24 -3.25 -24.01 4.00
C GLU A 24 -2.36 -22.87 3.50
N PRO A 25 -1.20 -22.59 4.15
CA PRO A 25 -0.27 -21.59 3.68
C PRO A 25 0.39 -22.00 2.36
N LYS A 26 0.50 -21.07 1.41
CA LYS A 26 1.11 -21.26 0.09
C LYS A 26 2.06 -20.11 -0.22
N GLY A 27 3.10 -20.39 -1.00
CA GLY A 27 4.12 -19.40 -1.35
C GLY A 27 5.14 -19.12 -0.24
N LEU A 28 6.25 -18.49 -0.61
CA LEU A 28 7.37 -18.17 0.28
C LEU A 28 7.70 -16.66 0.29
N GLY A 29 7.02 -15.87 -0.53
CA GLY A 29 7.23 -14.43 -0.65
C GLY A 29 6.48 -13.64 0.42
N GLY A 30 6.81 -12.34 0.50
CA GLY A 30 6.10 -11.44 1.39
C GLY A 30 6.42 -11.66 2.88
N PHE A 31 5.45 -11.37 3.74
CA PHE A 31 5.56 -11.44 5.20
C PHE A 31 4.17 -11.53 5.88
N GLY A 32 4.15 -11.90 7.16
CA GLY A 32 2.91 -11.94 7.95
C GLY A 32 1.91 -12.95 7.39
N PHE A 33 0.68 -12.50 7.11
CA PHE A 33 -0.41 -13.34 6.63
C PHE A 33 -0.44 -13.52 5.10
N ASP A 34 0.57 -13.02 4.39
CA ASP A 34 0.65 -13.18 2.93
C ASP A 34 0.51 -14.64 2.47
N PRO A 35 1.05 -15.67 3.15
CA PRO A 35 0.90 -17.05 2.73
C PRO A 35 -0.51 -17.62 2.81
N ILE A 36 -1.46 -16.94 3.47
CA ILE A 36 -2.83 -17.43 3.62
C ILE A 36 -3.89 -16.49 3.05
N PHE A 37 -3.53 -15.27 2.67
CA PHE A 37 -4.48 -14.29 2.18
C PHE A 37 -4.58 -14.36 0.65
N ILE A 38 -5.76 -14.75 0.15
CA ILE A 38 -6.08 -14.77 -1.28
C ILE A 38 -6.93 -13.53 -1.60
N PRO A 39 -6.43 -12.54 -2.36
CA PRO A 39 -7.20 -11.37 -2.74
C PRO A 39 -8.32 -11.74 -3.73
N GLU A 40 -9.53 -11.20 -3.55
CA GLU A 40 -10.69 -11.47 -4.43
C GLU A 40 -10.44 -11.02 -5.88
N GLU A 41 -9.70 -9.94 -6.06
CA GLU A 41 -9.32 -9.40 -7.38
C GLU A 41 -8.06 -10.03 -7.98
N GLY A 42 -7.47 -11.03 -7.31
CA GLY A 42 -6.33 -11.78 -7.80
C GLY A 42 -6.73 -12.94 -8.72
N ASP A 43 -5.78 -13.85 -8.92
CA ASP A 43 -5.91 -15.04 -9.78
C ASP A 43 -6.01 -16.35 -8.98
N GLY A 44 -6.41 -16.26 -7.71
CA GLY A 44 -6.53 -17.40 -6.78
C GLY A 44 -5.23 -17.73 -6.03
N ARG A 45 -4.11 -17.10 -6.38
CA ARG A 45 -2.87 -17.16 -5.60
C ARG A 45 -2.99 -16.38 -4.29
N THR A 46 -2.30 -16.86 -3.27
CA THR A 46 -2.04 -16.09 -2.05
C THR A 46 -1.08 -14.94 -2.34
N PHE A 47 -1.04 -13.91 -1.49
CA PHE A 47 -0.06 -12.82 -1.66
C PHE A 47 1.40 -13.29 -1.61
N ALA A 48 1.71 -14.40 -0.94
CA ALA A 48 3.07 -14.94 -0.89
C ALA A 48 3.48 -15.72 -2.14
N GLU A 49 2.53 -16.10 -3.00
CA GLU A 49 2.77 -16.72 -4.31
C GLU A 49 2.90 -15.69 -5.44
N MET A 50 2.64 -14.42 -5.15
CA MET A 50 2.77 -13.32 -6.10
C MET A 50 4.17 -12.72 -6.06
N GLU A 51 4.69 -12.34 -7.22
CA GLU A 51 5.88 -11.50 -7.30
C GLU A 51 5.61 -10.14 -6.66
N ILE A 52 6.64 -9.49 -6.13
CA ILE A 52 6.48 -8.23 -5.39
C ILE A 52 5.78 -7.14 -6.21
N HIS A 53 6.04 -7.09 -7.52
CA HIS A 53 5.45 -6.11 -8.42
C HIS A 53 3.98 -6.42 -8.74
N GLU A 54 3.58 -7.70 -8.76
CA GLU A 54 2.18 -8.12 -8.91
C GLU A 54 1.41 -7.73 -7.65
N LYS A 55 1.92 -8.14 -6.48
CA LYS A 55 1.34 -7.83 -5.18
C LYS A 55 1.18 -6.31 -4.99
N ASN A 56 2.19 -5.52 -5.36
CA ASN A 56 2.15 -4.07 -5.16
C ASN A 56 1.05 -3.37 -5.98
N LYS A 57 0.59 -3.96 -7.10
CA LYS A 57 -0.51 -3.39 -7.90
C LYS A 57 -1.84 -3.44 -7.16
N ILE A 58 -2.08 -4.50 -6.39
CA ILE A 58 -3.39 -4.78 -5.79
C ILE A 58 -3.42 -4.66 -4.26
N SER A 59 -2.27 -4.79 -3.58
CA SER A 59 -2.22 -4.80 -2.12
C SER A 59 -2.75 -3.51 -1.48
N HIS A 60 -3.26 -3.64 -0.25
CA HIS A 60 -3.77 -2.51 0.54
C HIS A 60 -2.71 -1.42 0.72
N ARG A 61 -1.44 -1.81 0.91
CA ARG A 61 -0.32 -0.87 1.01
C ARG A 61 -0.03 -0.20 -0.33
N GLY A 62 -0.07 -0.93 -1.43
CA GLY A 62 0.07 -0.38 -2.79
C GLY A 62 -1.00 0.67 -3.09
N ARG A 63 -2.26 0.36 -2.79
CA ARG A 63 -3.40 1.30 -2.94
C ARG A 63 -3.23 2.56 -2.09
N ALA A 64 -2.83 2.41 -0.83
CA ALA A 64 -2.53 3.56 0.04
C ALA A 64 -1.39 4.42 -0.53
N ALA A 65 -0.36 3.79 -1.10
CA ALA A 65 0.77 4.47 -1.74
C ALA A 65 0.34 5.22 -3.00
N MET A 66 -0.49 4.63 -3.85
CA MET A 66 -1.00 5.30 -5.05
C MET A 66 -1.82 6.54 -4.70
N LYS A 67 -2.76 6.46 -3.75
CA LYS A 67 -3.51 7.63 -3.27
C LYS A 67 -2.60 8.73 -2.73
N PHE A 68 -1.51 8.35 -2.04
CA PHE A 68 -0.51 9.30 -1.58
C PHE A 68 0.25 9.95 -2.75
N ILE A 69 0.68 9.17 -3.74
CA ILE A 69 1.39 9.63 -4.94
C ILE A 69 0.51 10.59 -5.75
N GLU A 70 -0.75 10.24 -5.99
CA GLU A 70 -1.71 11.10 -6.67
C GLU A 70 -1.88 12.44 -5.95
N TRP A 71 -2.03 12.40 -4.63
CA TRP A 71 -2.14 13.61 -3.84
C TRP A 71 -0.87 14.47 -3.91
N VAL A 72 0.31 13.90 -3.68
CA VAL A 72 1.55 14.68 -3.61
C VAL A 72 1.94 15.25 -4.98
N THR A 73 1.68 14.53 -6.07
CA THR A 73 1.92 15.00 -7.43
C THR A 73 0.91 16.06 -7.88
N SER A 74 -0.28 16.11 -7.28
CA SER A 74 -1.28 17.16 -7.53
C SER A 74 -0.93 18.52 -6.89
N LEU A 75 0.07 18.58 -6.01
CA LEU A 75 0.47 19.81 -5.33
C LEU A 75 1.14 20.76 -6.33
N LYS A 76 0.50 21.92 -6.57
CA LYS A 76 0.94 22.94 -7.54
C LYS A 76 2.20 23.73 -7.12
N SER A 77 2.73 23.47 -5.93
CA SER A 77 3.94 24.11 -5.41
C SER A 77 4.67 23.15 -4.49
N PRO A 78 6.02 23.15 -4.48
CA PRO A 78 6.75 22.43 -3.45
C PRO A 78 6.32 22.94 -2.07
N LEU A 79 6.16 22.03 -1.12
CA LEU A 79 5.94 22.40 0.28
C LEU A 79 7.04 23.38 0.70
N PRO A 80 6.73 24.46 1.43
CA PRO A 80 7.73 25.43 1.82
C PRO A 80 8.86 24.72 2.56
N TYR A 81 10.05 24.73 1.96
CA TYR A 81 11.26 24.18 2.51
C TYR A 81 11.74 25.10 3.62
N VAL A 82 11.93 24.59 4.83
CA VAL A 82 12.49 25.37 5.95
C VAL A 82 13.99 25.47 5.73
N SER A 83 14.49 26.68 5.48
CA SER A 83 15.87 27.01 5.82
C SER A 83 15.98 26.94 7.34
N MET A 84 16.62 25.87 7.84
CA MET A 84 17.02 25.80 9.24
C MET A 84 18.07 26.89 9.49
N GLU A 85 17.73 27.90 10.30
CA GLU A 85 18.72 28.71 11.02
C GLU A 85 19.38 27.87 12.13
#